data_AF-A0A3N9XU25-F1
#
_entry.id   AF-A0A3N9XU25-F1
#
_cell.length_a   1.000
_cell.length_b   1.000
_cell.length_c   1.000
_cell.angle_alpha   90.00
_cell.angle_beta   90.00
_cell.angle_gamma   90.00
#
_symmetry.space_group_name_H-M   'P 1'
#
loop_
_entity.id
_entity.type
_entity.pdbx_description
1 polymer ?
#
loop_
_entity_poly.entity_id
_entity_poly.type
_entity_poly.pdbx_seq_one_letter_code
_entity_poly.pdbx_strand_id
1 'polypeptide(L)'
;MEPAYPCVCCGYRTLSEPPGSHEICPVCGWEDDVHQLRWPYRAGGTNERSLFDAQRSVFPFVSSPDAGTQTRADVTGFEREPFWRRIDDRRDRFEPRGGSLAPWPADRTVLYWWRRRTARAWWEDVTPSALTYGDDGDSRVTEFVAAVRAVADATPPADPDNLSGMEIDFDHYLWRCRSIRQVTVSSSADPARQLTAYCLAEQAAPPHQVAAELEDVWLRDLRYQDWDAHLLKVTPTSVDLHVVTVNSQGGYYITASIITRWSGDPDAPADAAPVVRTWRSG
;
A
#
# COMPACT_ATOMS: atom_id res chain seq x y z
N MET A 1 14.43 -30.73 18.72
CA MET A 1 14.07 -29.30 18.82
C MET A 1 12.60 -29.25 18.50
N GLU A 2 11.74 -28.96 19.46
CA GLU A 2 10.29 -28.91 19.21
C GLU A 2 10.00 -27.70 18.31
N PRO A 3 9.19 -27.84 17.23
CA PRO A 3 8.83 -26.71 16.39
C PRO A 3 8.04 -25.69 17.23
N ALA A 4 8.64 -24.52 17.46
CA ALA A 4 8.08 -23.53 18.38
C ALA A 4 7.09 -22.59 17.68
N TYR A 5 7.23 -22.41 16.36
CA TYR A 5 6.52 -21.36 15.64
C TYR A 5 5.44 -21.90 14.69
N PRO A 6 4.24 -21.30 14.71
CA PRO A 6 3.15 -21.70 13.82
C PRO A 6 3.38 -21.20 12.41
N CYS A 7 3.14 -22.08 11.43
CA CYS A 7 2.97 -21.65 10.05
C CYS A 7 1.73 -20.73 9.96
N VAL A 8 1.95 -19.53 9.44
CA VAL A 8 0.90 -18.49 9.32
C VAL A 8 -0.25 -18.92 8.40
N CYS A 9 0.00 -19.82 7.45
CA CYS A 9 -1.00 -20.29 6.49
C CYS A 9 -1.91 -21.42 7.02
N CYS A 10 -1.40 -22.40 7.77
CA CYS A 10 -2.22 -23.54 8.24
C CYS A 10 -2.44 -23.58 9.76
N GLY A 11 -1.59 -22.88 10.51
CA GLY A 11 -1.63 -22.81 11.98
C GLY A 11 -0.92 -23.95 12.70
N TYR A 12 -0.36 -24.93 11.99
CA TYR A 12 0.43 -26.00 12.61
C TYR A 12 1.83 -25.49 12.97
N ARG A 13 2.28 -25.82 14.18
CA ARG A 13 3.64 -25.55 14.65
C ARG A 13 4.60 -26.46 13.92
N THR A 14 5.21 -25.91 12.88
CA THR A 14 6.02 -26.66 11.91
C THR A 14 7.36 -25.99 11.64
N LEU A 15 7.53 -24.74 12.09
CA LEU A 15 8.72 -23.94 11.85
C LEU A 15 9.61 -23.97 13.08
N SER A 16 10.92 -24.07 12.85
CA SER A 16 11.92 -24.13 13.92
C SER A 16 12.37 -22.72 14.35
N GLU A 17 12.33 -21.75 13.45
CA GLU A 17 12.76 -20.37 13.68
C GLU A 17 11.59 -19.36 13.70
N PRO A 18 11.80 -18.13 14.25
CA PRO A 18 10.79 -17.07 14.26
C PRO A 18 10.38 -16.61 12.84
N PRO A 19 9.27 -15.84 12.71
CA PRO A 19 8.76 -15.39 11.41
C PRO A 19 9.79 -14.73 10.49
N GLY A 20 9.73 -15.11 9.21
CA GLY A 20 10.69 -14.71 8.19
C GLY A 20 11.91 -15.61 8.13
N SER A 21 11.78 -16.88 8.51
CA SER A 21 12.87 -17.85 8.41
C SER A 21 13.06 -18.43 7.01
N HIS A 22 12.10 -18.17 6.10
CA HIS A 22 12.04 -18.79 4.77
C HIS A 22 11.89 -20.33 4.80
N GLU A 23 11.55 -20.90 5.96
CA GLU A 23 11.24 -22.33 6.05
C GLU A 23 9.93 -22.65 5.32
N ILE A 24 9.90 -23.76 4.60
CA ILE A 24 8.70 -24.25 3.91
C ILE A 24 7.92 -25.16 4.86
N CYS A 25 6.65 -24.84 5.07
CA CYS A 25 5.77 -25.63 5.91
C CYS A 25 5.52 -27.02 5.26
N PRO A 26 5.89 -28.14 5.92
CA PRO A 26 5.71 -29.49 5.38
C PRO A 26 4.23 -29.93 5.29
N VAL A 27 3.33 -29.20 5.96
CA VAL A 27 1.88 -29.48 5.95
C VAL A 27 1.20 -28.82 4.75
N CYS A 28 1.45 -27.54 4.50
CA CYS A 28 0.70 -26.76 3.51
C CYS A 28 1.53 -26.20 2.35
N GLY A 29 2.86 -26.33 2.41
CA GLY A 29 3.79 -25.82 1.41
C GLY A 29 4.06 -24.32 1.49
N TRP A 30 3.43 -23.59 2.41
CA TRP A 30 3.71 -22.16 2.56
C TRP A 30 5.15 -21.90 3.00
N GLU A 31 5.89 -21.05 2.26
CA GLU A 31 7.20 -20.54 2.69
C GLU A 31 7.04 -19.36 3.66
N ASP A 32 7.75 -19.39 4.77
CA ASP A 32 7.66 -18.38 5.83
C ASP A 32 8.28 -17.03 5.44
N ASP A 33 7.52 -16.27 4.64
CA ASP A 33 7.85 -14.93 4.16
C ASP A 33 7.29 -13.84 5.10
N VAL A 34 8.19 -13.04 5.69
CA VAL A 34 7.83 -11.95 6.63
C VAL A 34 7.09 -10.79 5.96
N HIS A 35 7.32 -10.54 4.68
CA HIS A 35 6.61 -9.50 3.93
C HIS A 35 5.16 -9.91 3.65
N GLN A 36 4.91 -11.16 3.29
CA GLN A 36 3.57 -11.71 3.13
C GLN A 36 2.88 -11.95 4.48
N LEU A 37 3.63 -12.05 5.58
CA LEU A 37 3.06 -11.95 6.93
C LEU A 37 2.61 -10.51 7.26
N ARG A 38 3.43 -9.50 6.93
CA ARG A 38 3.11 -8.08 7.19
C ARG A 38 1.99 -7.55 6.28
N TRP A 39 1.97 -7.98 5.03
CA TRP A 39 0.97 -7.63 4.02
C TRP A 39 0.31 -8.90 3.43
N PRO A 40 -0.62 -9.54 4.14
CA PRO A 40 -1.20 -10.83 3.76
C PRO A 40 -1.95 -10.88 2.45
N TYR A 41 -2.33 -9.73 1.92
CA TYR A 41 -2.95 -9.64 0.61
C TYR A 41 -1.92 -9.65 -0.52
N ARG A 42 -0.62 -9.44 -0.28
CA ARG A 42 0.42 -9.37 -1.33
C ARG A 42 0.62 -10.74 -2.01
N ALA A 43 0.42 -10.79 -3.33
CA ALA A 43 0.77 -11.91 -4.20
C ALA A 43 2.07 -11.61 -4.98
N GLY A 44 2.66 -12.63 -5.63
CA GLY A 44 3.88 -12.46 -6.43
C GLY A 44 5.15 -12.19 -5.59
N GLY A 45 5.20 -12.72 -4.37
CA GLY A 45 6.41 -12.77 -3.54
C GLY A 45 7.12 -14.12 -3.70
N THR A 46 7.73 -14.63 -2.63
CA THR A 46 8.29 -16.00 -2.66
C THR A 46 7.20 -17.07 -2.73
N ASN A 47 6.01 -16.77 -2.20
CA ASN A 47 4.81 -17.53 -2.53
C ASN A 47 4.07 -16.84 -3.69
N GLU A 48 3.70 -17.60 -4.72
CA GLU A 48 2.95 -17.09 -5.89
C GLU A 48 1.63 -16.42 -5.46
N ARG A 49 0.94 -17.02 -4.49
CA ARG A 49 -0.35 -16.54 -3.97
C ARG A 49 -0.18 -15.67 -2.74
N SER A 50 -1.20 -14.85 -2.48
CA SER A 50 -1.31 -14.13 -1.21
C SER A 50 -1.57 -15.09 -0.04
N LEU A 51 -1.17 -14.70 1.18
CA LEU A 51 -1.45 -15.47 2.39
C LEU A 51 -2.97 -15.60 2.62
N PHE A 52 -3.72 -14.55 2.31
CA PHE A 52 -5.19 -14.54 2.40
C PHE A 52 -5.86 -15.59 1.50
N ASP A 53 -5.37 -15.72 0.25
CA ASP A 53 -5.87 -16.71 -0.70
C ASP A 53 -5.38 -18.11 -0.34
N ALA A 54 -4.12 -18.21 0.10
CA ALA A 54 -3.50 -19.47 0.47
C ALA A 54 -4.24 -20.14 1.64
N GLN A 55 -4.64 -19.37 2.65
CA GLN A 55 -5.43 -19.87 3.77
C GLN A 55 -6.79 -20.45 3.35
N ARG A 56 -7.37 -19.97 2.24
CA ARG A 56 -8.70 -20.39 1.76
C ARG A 56 -8.67 -21.59 0.83
N SER A 57 -7.53 -21.91 0.21
CA SER A 57 -7.47 -23.06 -0.69
C SER A 57 -7.49 -24.38 0.07
N VAL A 58 -8.07 -25.39 -0.58
CA VAL A 58 -8.27 -26.75 -0.06
C VAL A 58 -7.02 -27.62 -0.24
N PHE A 59 -6.10 -27.22 -1.12
CA PHE A 59 -4.92 -28.00 -1.48
C PHE A 59 -3.62 -27.30 -1.07
N PRO A 60 -2.59 -28.07 -0.66
CA PRO A 60 -1.26 -27.53 -0.36
C PRO A 60 -0.62 -26.92 -1.62
N PHE A 61 0.17 -25.87 -1.42
CA PHE A 61 0.78 -25.09 -2.50
C PHE A 61 2.15 -25.62 -2.87
N VAL A 62 2.53 -25.36 -4.11
CA VAL A 62 3.89 -25.53 -4.58
C VAL A 62 4.50 -24.12 -4.62
N SER A 63 5.54 -23.87 -3.82
CA SER A 63 6.19 -22.54 -3.75
C SER A 63 7.03 -22.21 -5.00
N SER A 64 7.29 -23.20 -5.88
CA SER A 64 7.98 -23.03 -7.16
C SER A 64 7.89 -24.33 -7.99
N PRO A 65 7.84 -24.31 -9.34
CA PRO A 65 7.85 -25.52 -10.17
C PRO A 65 9.04 -26.47 -9.94
N ASP A 66 10.14 -25.99 -9.33
CA ASP A 66 11.32 -26.79 -8.97
C ASP A 66 11.26 -27.38 -7.54
N ALA A 67 10.26 -27.01 -6.74
CA ALA A 67 10.04 -27.57 -5.42
C ALA A 67 9.37 -28.95 -5.58
N GLY A 68 10.21 -29.98 -5.65
CA GLY A 68 9.83 -31.37 -5.83
C GLY A 68 8.56 -31.77 -5.06
N THR A 69 7.62 -32.35 -5.80
CA THR A 69 6.34 -32.90 -5.35
C THR A 69 6.48 -33.66 -4.03
N GLN A 70 6.05 -33.07 -2.91
CA GLN A 70 5.49 -33.74 -1.73
C GLN A 70 5.28 -32.77 -0.55
N THR A 71 4.08 -32.22 -0.40
CA THR A 71 3.59 -31.74 0.90
C THR A 71 2.35 -32.50 1.28
N ARG A 72 2.55 -33.49 2.17
CA ARG A 72 1.53 -34.29 2.86
C ARG A 72 2.12 -34.87 4.16
N ALA A 73 2.85 -34.06 4.94
CA ALA A 73 3.18 -34.53 6.29
C ALA A 73 1.86 -34.77 7.05
N ASP A 74 1.74 -35.93 7.70
CA ASP A 74 0.55 -36.25 8.49
C ASP A 74 0.39 -35.21 9.59
N VAL A 75 -0.74 -34.51 9.57
CA VAL A 75 -1.06 -33.45 10.54
C VAL A 75 -1.13 -33.98 11.98
N THR A 76 -1.30 -35.30 12.17
CA THR A 76 -1.35 -35.93 13.50
C THR A 76 -0.07 -35.73 14.32
N GLY A 77 1.07 -35.46 13.67
CA GLY A 77 2.36 -35.21 14.32
C GLY A 77 2.60 -33.77 14.75
N PHE A 78 1.71 -32.83 14.40
CA PHE A 78 1.92 -31.40 14.67
C PHE A 78 0.82 -30.82 15.55
N GLU A 79 1.23 -30.15 16.62
CA GLU A 79 0.30 -29.34 17.40
C GLU A 79 -0.16 -28.13 16.58
N ARG A 80 -1.45 -27.84 16.62
CA ARG A 80 -2.01 -26.62 16.04
C ARG A 80 -2.03 -25.51 17.08
N GLU A 81 -1.58 -24.32 16.68
CA GLU A 81 -1.59 -23.14 17.55
C GLU A 81 -3.03 -22.86 18.05
N PRO A 82 -3.28 -22.85 19.37
CA PRO A 82 -4.64 -22.89 19.95
C PRO A 82 -5.58 -21.75 19.53
N PHE A 83 -5.04 -20.59 19.14
CA PHE A 83 -5.82 -19.42 18.74
C PHE A 83 -5.67 -19.08 17.26
N TRP A 84 -4.94 -19.89 16.50
CA TRP A 84 -4.78 -19.65 15.08
C TRP A 84 -6.13 -19.68 14.38
N ARG A 85 -6.35 -18.67 13.54
CA ARG A 85 -7.52 -18.56 12.69
C ARG A 85 -7.12 -17.93 11.37
N ARG A 86 -7.90 -18.24 10.34
CA ARG A 86 -7.80 -17.58 9.05
C ARG A 86 -8.01 -16.07 9.20
N ILE A 87 -7.46 -15.34 8.24
CA ILE A 87 -7.68 -13.91 8.09
C ILE A 87 -9.15 -13.66 7.78
N ASP A 88 -9.75 -12.85 8.62
CA ASP A 88 -11.08 -12.29 8.48
C ASP A 88 -10.92 -10.83 8.05
N ASP A 89 -11.18 -10.54 6.79
CA ASP A 89 -11.05 -9.20 6.19
C ASP A 89 -12.03 -8.17 6.78
N ARG A 90 -13.04 -8.61 7.54
CA ARG A 90 -13.96 -7.71 8.24
C ARG A 90 -13.48 -7.34 9.63
N ARG A 91 -12.59 -8.14 10.21
CA ARG A 91 -12.08 -7.98 11.57
C ARG A 91 -10.62 -7.55 11.60
N ASP A 92 -9.80 -8.18 10.77
CA ASP A 92 -8.36 -8.02 10.79
C ASP A 92 -7.95 -6.84 9.95
N ARG A 93 -7.12 -5.99 10.54
CA ARG A 93 -6.53 -4.85 9.86
C ARG A 93 -5.08 -5.18 9.56
N PHE A 94 -4.69 -5.02 8.31
CA PHE A 94 -3.30 -5.11 7.84
C PHE A 94 -2.88 -3.79 7.23
N GLU A 95 -1.57 -3.56 7.17
CA GLU A 95 -1.06 -2.38 6.49
C GLU A 95 -1.45 -2.42 5.00
N PRO A 96 -1.67 -1.27 4.36
CA PRO A 96 -1.87 -1.19 2.91
C PRO A 96 -0.67 -1.77 2.16
N ARG A 97 -0.90 -2.39 0.99
CA ARG A 97 0.21 -2.94 0.19
C ARG A 97 1.19 -1.82 -0.18
N GLY A 98 2.43 -1.90 0.34
CA GLY A 98 3.48 -0.91 0.06
C GLY A 98 3.63 0.19 1.13
N GLY A 99 2.65 0.36 2.02
CA GLY A 99 2.74 1.29 3.15
C GLY A 99 3.36 0.64 4.38
N SER A 100 4.41 1.24 4.94
CA SER A 100 4.98 0.87 6.25
C SER A 100 4.52 1.89 7.29
N LEU A 101 3.49 1.54 8.08
CA LEU A 101 2.90 2.45 9.08
C LEU A 101 3.70 2.49 10.40
N ALA A 102 4.60 1.53 10.61
CA ALA A 102 5.54 1.48 11.72
C ALA A 102 6.89 0.84 11.28
N PRO A 103 8.00 1.07 11.99
CA PRO A 103 9.25 0.34 11.74
C PRO A 103 9.05 -1.18 11.92
N TRP A 104 9.94 -1.99 11.36
CA TRP A 104 9.92 -3.43 11.56
C TRP A 104 10.05 -3.75 13.05
N PRO A 105 9.14 -4.56 13.64
CA PRO A 105 9.26 -4.93 15.03
C PRO A 105 10.43 -5.91 15.22
N ALA A 106 11.19 -5.73 16.29
CA ALA A 106 12.28 -6.64 16.67
C ALA A 106 11.76 -8.06 16.93
N ASP A 107 10.60 -8.16 17.59
CA ASP A 107 9.84 -9.41 17.70
C ASP A 107 8.78 -9.46 16.60
N ARG A 108 9.00 -10.28 15.58
CA ARG A 108 8.07 -10.41 14.44
C ARG A 108 6.81 -11.20 14.79
N THR A 109 6.74 -11.88 15.93
CA THR A 109 5.52 -12.58 16.36
C THR A 109 4.39 -11.62 16.70
N VAL A 110 4.69 -10.33 16.91
CA VAL A 110 3.67 -9.28 17.05
C VAL A 110 2.83 -9.07 15.78
N LEU A 111 3.29 -9.56 14.62
CA LEU A 111 2.54 -9.54 13.36
C LEU A 111 1.43 -10.61 13.31
N TYR A 112 1.44 -11.60 14.21
CA TYR A 112 0.40 -12.63 14.29
C TYR A 112 -0.96 -12.02 14.69
N TRP A 113 -1.82 -11.77 13.69
CA TRP A 113 -3.12 -11.12 13.88
C TRP A 113 -4.04 -11.88 14.83
N TRP A 114 -3.90 -13.20 14.93
CA TRP A 114 -4.73 -14.03 15.79
C TRP A 114 -4.31 -14.01 17.26
N ARG A 115 -3.08 -13.57 17.59
CA ARG A 115 -2.63 -13.44 18.99
C ARG A 115 -3.06 -12.12 19.64
N ARG A 116 -3.69 -11.23 18.88
CA ARG A 116 -4.19 -9.94 19.41
C ARG A 116 -5.45 -10.13 20.26
N ARG A 117 -5.40 -9.53 21.45
CA ARG A 117 -6.54 -9.47 22.38
C ARG A 117 -7.46 -8.27 22.10
N THR A 118 -6.99 -7.27 21.37
CA THR A 118 -7.72 -6.06 20.99
C THR A 118 -8.04 -6.07 19.49
N ALA A 119 -8.99 -5.24 19.06
CA ALA A 119 -9.27 -5.01 17.64
C ALA A 119 -8.26 -4.04 16.98
N ARG A 120 -7.23 -3.62 17.71
CA ARG A 120 -6.19 -2.69 17.25
C ARG A 120 -5.11 -3.43 16.48
N ALA A 121 -4.59 -2.84 15.42
CA ALA A 121 -3.42 -3.38 14.73
C ALA A 121 -2.11 -3.17 15.50
N TRP A 122 -1.02 -3.87 15.17
CA TRP A 122 0.24 -3.77 15.95
C TRP A 122 0.83 -2.39 15.88
N TRP A 123 0.76 -1.75 14.72
CA TRP A 123 1.26 -0.39 14.53
C TRP A 123 0.42 0.65 15.28
N GLU A 124 -0.73 0.30 15.85
CA GLU A 124 -1.54 1.20 16.70
C GLU A 124 -1.12 1.18 18.18
N ASP A 125 -0.49 0.10 18.63
CA ASP A 125 -0.01 -0.07 20.01
C ASP A 125 1.45 0.37 20.19
N VAL A 126 2.21 0.37 19.09
CA VAL A 126 3.41 1.21 18.99
C VAL A 126 2.89 2.64 19.04
N THR A 127 3.39 3.49 19.96
CA THR A 127 3.18 4.94 19.83
C THR A 127 3.50 5.21 18.38
N PRO A 128 2.57 5.78 17.57
CA PRO A 128 2.96 6.20 16.26
C PRO A 128 4.21 7.01 16.56
N SER A 129 5.38 6.53 16.09
CA SER A 129 6.38 7.49 15.65
C SER A 129 5.50 8.44 14.92
N ALA A 130 5.41 9.69 15.41
CA ALA A 130 4.62 10.68 14.72
C ALA A 130 4.89 10.39 13.25
N LEU A 131 3.85 10.33 12.42
CA LEU A 131 4.11 10.39 10.99
C LEU A 131 4.67 11.82 10.70
N THR A 132 5.70 12.26 11.43
CA THR A 132 6.85 12.93 10.89
C THR A 132 7.42 12.00 9.83
N TYR A 133 6.82 12.04 8.64
CA TYR A 133 7.66 12.27 7.47
C TYR A 133 8.41 13.59 7.75
N GLY A 134 9.61 13.46 8.32
CA GLY A 134 10.39 14.55 8.92
C GLY A 134 11.37 13.91 9.90
N ASP A 135 12.34 13.17 9.40
CA ASP A 135 13.62 13.81 9.06
C ASP A 135 14.02 13.72 7.58
N ASP A 136 13.39 12.83 6.79
CA ASP A 136 13.70 12.59 5.37
C ASP A 136 12.65 13.15 4.39
N GLY A 137 11.74 14.01 4.86
CA GLY A 137 10.72 14.64 4.00
C GLY A 137 11.34 15.34 2.79
N ASP A 138 12.52 15.93 2.99
CA ASP A 138 13.28 16.56 1.92
C ASP A 138 13.92 15.51 0.98
N SER A 139 14.40 14.37 1.48
CA SER A 139 15.01 13.32 0.65
C SER A 139 14.00 12.67 -0.29
N ARG A 140 12.81 12.29 0.21
CA ARG A 140 11.78 11.66 -0.65
C ARG A 140 11.16 12.63 -1.66
N VAL A 141 10.99 13.89 -1.26
CA VAL A 141 10.57 14.95 -2.19
C VAL A 141 11.66 15.15 -3.24
N THR A 142 12.93 15.18 -2.83
CA THR A 142 14.09 15.32 -3.73
C THR A 142 14.19 14.15 -4.70
N GLU A 143 14.02 12.91 -4.22
CA GLU A 143 14.02 11.70 -5.04
C GLU A 143 12.88 11.70 -6.06
N PHE A 144 11.67 12.04 -5.63
CA PHE A 144 10.53 12.14 -6.54
C PHE A 144 10.74 13.25 -7.59
N VAL A 145 11.20 14.43 -7.19
CA VAL A 145 11.52 15.53 -8.12
C VAL A 145 12.64 15.12 -9.07
N ALA A 146 13.65 14.40 -8.59
CA ALA A 146 14.73 13.88 -9.43
C ALA A 146 14.20 12.83 -10.44
N ALA A 147 13.30 11.95 -10.02
CA ALA A 147 12.66 10.97 -10.90
C ALA A 147 11.80 11.64 -11.98
N VAL A 148 10.99 12.64 -11.63
CA VAL A 148 10.20 13.42 -12.60
C VAL A 148 11.12 14.13 -13.61
N ARG A 149 12.22 14.76 -13.14
CA ARG A 149 13.21 15.40 -14.01
C ARG A 149 13.88 14.39 -14.95
N ALA A 150 14.31 13.24 -14.43
CA ALA A 150 14.96 12.20 -15.22
C ALA A 150 14.03 11.68 -16.34
N VAL A 151 12.74 11.51 -16.05
CA VAL A 151 11.75 11.13 -17.07
C VAL A 151 11.52 12.26 -18.07
N ALA A 152 11.38 13.50 -17.61
CA ALA A 152 11.19 14.65 -18.48
C ALA A 152 12.38 14.90 -19.42
N ASP A 153 13.60 14.60 -18.98
CA ASP A 153 14.81 14.68 -19.80
C ASP A 153 14.89 13.56 -20.87
N ALA A 154 14.27 12.41 -20.60
CA ALA A 154 14.37 11.21 -21.44
C ALA A 154 13.15 10.98 -22.36
N THR A 155 11.98 11.50 -22.00
CA THR A 155 10.70 11.16 -22.62
C THR A 155 9.82 12.42 -22.69
N PRO A 156 9.14 12.70 -23.80
CA PRO A 156 8.25 13.85 -23.89
C PRO A 156 6.99 13.66 -23.00
N PRO A 157 6.38 14.75 -22.52
CA PRO A 157 5.08 14.67 -21.84
C PRO A 157 3.99 14.25 -22.83
N ALA A 158 2.88 13.73 -22.30
CA ALA A 158 1.69 13.45 -23.09
C ALA A 158 1.18 14.73 -23.76
N ASP A 159 0.63 14.59 -24.97
CA ASP A 159 -0.06 15.69 -25.64
C ASP A 159 -1.24 16.17 -24.77
N PRO A 160 -1.30 17.46 -24.39
CA PRO A 160 -2.40 18.00 -23.61
C PRO A 160 -3.78 17.72 -24.22
N ASP A 161 -3.87 17.67 -25.56
CA ASP A 161 -5.13 17.41 -26.27
C ASP A 161 -5.56 15.93 -26.19
N ASN A 162 -4.68 15.04 -25.69
CA ASN A 162 -4.91 13.59 -25.63
C ASN A 162 -4.98 13.05 -24.18
N LEU A 163 -5.29 13.91 -23.20
CA LEU A 163 -5.41 13.52 -21.79
C LEU A 163 -6.81 13.01 -21.40
N SER A 164 -7.81 13.18 -22.27
CA SER A 164 -9.22 12.90 -21.96
C SER A 164 -9.50 11.46 -21.50
N GLY A 165 -8.81 10.46 -22.06
CA GLY A 165 -8.94 9.08 -21.60
C GLY A 165 -8.47 8.90 -20.15
N MET A 166 -7.34 9.51 -19.82
CA MET A 166 -6.78 9.46 -18.47
C MET A 166 -7.62 10.26 -17.47
N GLU A 167 -8.23 11.38 -17.88
CA GLU A 167 -9.20 12.10 -17.04
C GLU A 167 -10.39 11.23 -16.67
N ILE A 168 -10.94 10.50 -17.64
CA ILE A 168 -12.06 9.57 -17.44
C ILE A 168 -11.66 8.44 -16.48
N ASP A 169 -10.46 7.88 -16.65
CA ASP A 169 -9.95 6.84 -15.75
C ASP A 169 -9.80 7.37 -14.32
N PHE A 170 -9.20 8.55 -14.14
CA PHE A 170 -9.08 9.19 -12.81
C PHE A 170 -10.45 9.41 -12.17
N ASP A 171 -11.41 9.98 -12.89
CA ASP A 171 -12.77 10.19 -12.36
C ASP A 171 -13.40 8.85 -11.95
N HIS A 172 -13.41 7.87 -12.85
CA HIS A 172 -14.03 6.57 -12.64
C HIS A 172 -13.42 5.76 -11.50
N TYR A 173 -12.09 5.67 -11.43
CA TYR A 173 -11.42 4.85 -10.42
C TYR A 173 -11.36 5.53 -9.05
N LEU A 174 -11.25 6.86 -8.98
CA LEU A 174 -11.30 7.56 -7.70
C LEU A 174 -12.70 7.50 -7.07
N TRP A 175 -13.77 7.47 -7.88
CA TRP A 175 -15.13 7.20 -7.38
C TRP A 175 -15.31 5.81 -6.77
N ARG A 176 -14.37 4.87 -6.99
CA ARG A 176 -14.40 3.54 -6.36
C ARG A 176 -13.77 3.50 -4.97
N CYS A 177 -13.03 4.54 -4.59
CA CYS A 177 -12.52 4.70 -3.24
C CYS A 177 -13.69 4.91 -2.28
N ARG A 178 -13.83 4.04 -1.28
CA ARG A 178 -14.95 4.09 -0.32
C ARG A 178 -14.92 5.34 0.56
N SER A 179 -13.73 5.92 0.71
CA SER A 179 -13.50 7.10 1.52
C SER A 179 -13.69 8.40 0.74
N ILE A 180 -13.93 8.36 -0.57
CA ILE A 180 -14.12 9.53 -1.42
C ILE A 180 -15.60 9.71 -1.75
N ARG A 181 -16.11 10.93 -1.57
CA ARG A 181 -17.52 11.28 -1.82
C ARG A 181 -17.72 12.31 -2.93
N GLN A 182 -16.64 12.92 -3.41
CA GLN A 182 -16.64 13.83 -4.55
C GLN A 182 -15.29 13.74 -5.24
N VAL A 183 -15.31 13.74 -6.57
CA VAL A 183 -14.14 13.82 -7.44
C VAL A 183 -14.35 14.94 -8.46
N THR A 184 -13.30 15.68 -8.76
CA THR A 184 -13.27 16.65 -9.85
C THR A 184 -11.91 16.59 -10.50
N VAL A 185 -11.86 16.19 -11.76
CA VAL A 185 -10.61 16.04 -12.52
C VAL A 185 -10.50 17.17 -13.53
N SER A 186 -9.27 17.67 -13.71
CA SER A 186 -8.94 18.70 -14.70
C SER A 186 -7.57 18.43 -15.28
N SER A 187 -7.39 18.73 -16.56
CA SER A 187 -6.10 18.73 -17.23
C SER A 187 -5.51 20.13 -17.39
N SER A 188 -4.21 20.15 -17.66
CA SER A 188 -3.44 21.36 -17.96
C SER A 188 -2.36 21.06 -19.00
N ALA A 189 -1.94 22.08 -19.72
CA ALA A 189 -0.80 22.02 -20.64
C ALA A 189 0.56 22.01 -19.91
N ASP A 190 0.58 22.20 -18.58
CA ASP A 190 1.79 22.15 -17.75
C ASP A 190 2.33 20.71 -17.63
N PRO A 191 3.51 20.38 -18.19
CA PRO A 191 4.07 19.04 -18.12
C PRO A 191 4.35 18.54 -16.69
N ALA A 192 4.54 19.45 -15.73
CA ALA A 192 4.76 19.08 -14.32
C ALA A 192 3.45 18.75 -13.59
N ARG A 193 2.30 19.06 -14.19
CA ARG A 193 0.97 18.89 -13.60
C ARG A 193 -0.06 18.76 -14.71
N GLN A 194 0.03 17.69 -15.48
CA GLN A 194 -0.86 17.47 -16.62
C GLN A 194 -2.28 17.15 -16.18
N LEU A 195 -2.44 16.46 -15.04
CA LEU A 195 -3.73 16.14 -14.45
C LEU A 195 -3.79 16.55 -12.97
N THR A 196 -4.92 17.09 -12.56
CA THR A 196 -5.23 17.34 -11.15
C THR A 196 -6.61 16.81 -10.82
N ALA A 197 -6.68 15.89 -9.87
CA ALA A 197 -7.91 15.40 -9.29
C ALA A 197 -8.09 15.98 -7.89
N TYR A 198 -9.15 16.75 -7.68
CA TYR A 198 -9.58 17.21 -6.37
C TYR A 198 -10.63 16.26 -5.82
N CYS A 199 -10.42 15.79 -4.59
CA CYS A 199 -11.31 14.85 -3.93
C CYS A 199 -11.77 15.39 -2.58
N LEU A 200 -13.04 15.16 -2.25
CA LEU A 200 -13.52 15.31 -0.89
C LEU A 200 -13.66 13.93 -0.26
N ALA A 201 -13.02 13.76 0.90
CA ALA A 201 -13.17 12.58 1.70
C ALA A 201 -14.48 12.61 2.51
N GLU A 202 -14.96 11.41 2.86
CA GLU A 202 -15.97 11.22 3.88
C GLU A 202 -15.49 11.75 5.23
N GLN A 203 -16.36 12.44 5.98
CA GLN A 203 -15.96 13.11 7.23
C GLN A 203 -15.44 12.12 8.28
N ALA A 204 -15.93 10.87 8.24
CA ALA A 204 -15.51 9.80 9.13
C ALA A 204 -14.29 9.02 8.63
N ALA A 205 -13.86 9.21 7.38
CA ALA A 205 -12.71 8.50 6.83
C ALA A 205 -11.42 9.05 7.44
N PRO A 206 -10.57 8.23 8.07
CA PRO A 206 -9.31 8.71 8.60
C PRO A 206 -8.28 8.92 7.48
N PRO A 207 -7.33 9.87 7.62
CA PRO A 207 -6.35 10.18 6.56
C PRO A 207 -5.54 8.99 6.06
N HIS A 208 -5.17 8.06 6.94
CA HIS A 208 -4.43 6.86 6.54
C HIS A 208 -5.25 5.91 5.66
N GLN A 209 -6.58 5.87 5.81
CA GLN A 209 -7.44 5.04 4.98
C GLN A 209 -7.59 5.65 3.58
N VAL A 210 -7.80 6.96 3.49
CA VAL A 210 -7.80 7.68 2.20
C VAL A 210 -6.48 7.47 1.48
N ALA A 211 -5.35 7.62 2.19
CA ALA A 211 -4.03 7.41 1.62
C ALA A 211 -3.84 6.01 1.05
N ALA A 212 -4.29 4.98 1.77
CA ALA A 212 -4.24 3.59 1.33
C ALA A 212 -5.08 3.33 0.07
N GLU A 213 -6.30 3.88 0.02
CA GLU A 213 -7.20 3.71 -1.12
C GLU A 213 -6.67 4.41 -2.37
N LEU A 214 -6.11 5.62 -2.23
CA LEU A 214 -5.49 6.34 -3.34
C LEU A 214 -4.26 5.60 -3.89
N GLU A 215 -3.41 5.07 -3.01
CA GLU A 215 -2.23 4.31 -3.43
C GLU A 215 -2.61 2.98 -4.10
N ASP A 216 -3.65 2.28 -3.61
CA ASP A 216 -4.15 1.05 -4.24
C ASP A 216 -4.71 1.32 -5.64
N VAL A 217 -5.56 2.34 -5.79
CA VAL A 217 -6.12 2.73 -7.09
C VAL A 217 -5.02 3.17 -8.06
N TRP A 218 -4.02 3.92 -7.58
CA TRP A 218 -2.86 4.27 -8.40
C TRP A 218 -2.15 3.03 -8.94
N LEU A 219 -1.71 2.15 -8.05
CA LEU A 219 -0.87 1.00 -8.41
C LEU A 219 -1.61 -0.06 -9.22
N ARG A 220 -2.93 -0.16 -9.05
CA ARG A 220 -3.74 -1.21 -9.67
C ARG A 220 -4.39 -0.77 -10.97
N ASP A 221 -4.95 0.44 -11.01
CA ASP A 221 -5.89 0.84 -12.05
C ASP A 221 -5.42 2.06 -12.86
N LEU A 222 -4.62 2.98 -12.29
CA LEU A 222 -4.26 4.25 -12.97
C LEU A 222 -2.86 4.28 -13.58
N ARG A 223 -1.86 3.61 -13.00
CA ARG A 223 -0.49 3.66 -13.54
C ARG A 223 -0.34 2.84 -14.82
N TYR A 224 0.56 3.26 -15.70
CA TYR A 224 1.09 2.37 -16.73
C TYR A 224 2.10 1.40 -16.13
N GLN A 225 2.23 0.22 -16.75
CA GLN A 225 3.03 -0.89 -16.22
C GLN A 225 4.54 -0.73 -16.47
N ASP A 226 4.92 0.02 -17.51
CA ASP A 226 6.32 0.14 -17.94
C ASP A 226 7.18 0.84 -16.89
N TRP A 227 6.72 1.99 -16.39
CA TRP A 227 7.40 2.70 -15.32
C TRP A 227 6.48 3.67 -14.58
N ASP A 228 6.65 3.78 -13.27
CA ASP A 228 5.98 4.78 -12.45
C ASP A 228 6.81 5.21 -11.24
N ALA A 229 6.47 6.38 -10.71
CA ALA A 229 6.88 6.82 -9.38
C ALA A 229 5.76 7.68 -8.77
N HIS A 230 5.65 7.64 -7.44
CA HIS A 230 4.67 8.44 -6.71
C HIS A 230 5.21 8.96 -5.38
N LEU A 231 4.63 10.07 -4.94
CA LEU A 231 4.90 10.72 -3.68
C LEU A 231 3.58 10.96 -2.97
N LEU A 232 3.38 10.23 -1.88
CA LEU A 232 2.22 10.34 -1.01
C LEU A 232 2.55 11.23 0.20
N LYS A 233 1.77 12.29 0.41
CA LYS A 233 1.84 13.20 1.55
C LYS A 233 0.55 13.08 2.36
N VAL A 234 0.68 12.73 3.63
CA VAL A 234 -0.46 12.57 4.54
C VAL A 234 -0.34 13.59 5.65
N THR A 235 -1.38 14.39 5.84
CA THR A 235 -1.54 15.32 6.94
C THR A 235 -2.86 15.05 7.66
N PRO A 236 -3.10 15.61 8.85
CA PRO A 236 -4.39 15.52 9.51
C PRO A 236 -5.56 16.11 8.70
N THR A 237 -5.27 16.99 7.75
CA THR A 237 -6.28 17.74 6.97
C THR A 237 -6.26 17.41 5.48
N SER A 238 -5.31 16.60 5.03
CA SER A 238 -5.14 16.30 3.61
C SER A 238 -4.39 15.02 3.33
N VAL A 239 -4.69 14.46 2.18
CA VAL A 239 -3.91 13.40 1.57
C VAL A 239 -3.65 13.79 0.13
N ASP A 240 -2.40 14.02 -0.19
CA ASP A 240 -1.97 14.45 -1.52
C ASP A 240 -1.09 13.36 -2.13
N LEU A 241 -1.49 12.80 -3.26
CA LEU A 241 -0.73 11.79 -4.01
C LEU A 241 -0.27 12.42 -5.33
N HIS A 242 1.03 12.67 -5.45
CA HIS A 242 1.66 13.14 -6.68
C HIS A 242 2.24 11.95 -7.43
N VAL A 243 2.07 11.89 -8.74
CA VAL A 243 2.42 10.72 -9.53
C VAL A 243 3.06 11.10 -10.86
N VAL A 244 3.90 10.21 -11.36
CA VAL A 244 4.40 10.21 -12.72
C VAL A 244 4.42 8.77 -13.25
N THR A 245 4.02 8.57 -14.50
CA THR A 245 4.04 7.26 -15.15
C THR A 245 4.37 7.38 -16.63
N VAL A 246 5.04 6.36 -17.19
CA VAL A 246 5.43 6.31 -18.60
C VAL A 246 4.60 5.22 -19.28
N ASN A 247 3.93 5.58 -20.37
CA ASN A 247 3.09 4.65 -21.13
C ASN A 247 3.89 3.44 -21.62
N SER A 248 4.94 3.73 -22.38
CA SER A 248 5.82 2.71 -22.91
C SER A 248 7.22 3.22 -23.21
N GLN A 249 8.18 2.31 -23.40
CA GLN A 249 9.54 2.67 -23.81
C GLN A 249 9.53 3.46 -25.13
N GLY A 250 9.92 4.74 -25.09
CA GLY A 250 9.89 5.66 -26.23
C GLY A 250 8.53 6.33 -26.49
N GLY A 251 7.57 6.15 -25.59
CA GLY A 251 6.26 6.81 -25.61
C GLY A 251 6.29 8.20 -24.97
N TYR A 252 5.32 8.45 -24.09
CA TYR A 252 5.19 9.69 -23.34
C TYR A 252 5.03 9.41 -21.84
N TYR A 253 5.30 10.41 -21.01
CA TYR A 253 4.95 10.38 -19.59
C TYR A 253 3.70 11.20 -19.28
N ILE A 254 3.05 10.89 -18.18
CA ILE A 254 1.95 11.67 -17.59
C ILE A 254 2.35 12.02 -16.15
N THR A 255 2.11 13.27 -15.76
CA THR A 255 2.13 13.70 -14.34
C THR A 255 0.71 13.97 -13.85
N ALA A 256 0.42 13.56 -12.62
CA ALA A 256 -0.85 13.89 -11.99
C ALA A 256 -0.70 14.21 -10.50
N SER A 257 -1.68 14.93 -9.95
CA SER A 257 -1.82 15.16 -8.52
C SER A 257 -3.25 14.86 -8.08
N ILE A 258 -3.41 13.99 -7.08
CA ILE A 258 -4.69 13.71 -6.42
C ILE A 258 -4.66 14.38 -5.06
N ILE A 259 -5.48 15.41 -4.89
CA ILE A 259 -5.53 16.25 -3.69
C ILE A 259 -6.83 15.96 -2.97
N THR A 260 -6.75 15.26 -1.84
CA THR A 260 -7.92 14.90 -1.04
C THR A 260 -7.97 15.72 0.24
N ARG A 261 -9.13 16.32 0.50
CA ARG A 261 -9.39 17.14 1.69
C ARG A 261 -10.64 16.65 2.42
N TRP A 262 -10.71 16.96 3.71
CA TRP A 262 -11.92 16.87 4.52
C TRP A 262 -12.59 18.23 4.55
N SER A 263 -13.90 18.26 4.72
CA SER A 263 -14.67 19.50 4.60
C SER A 263 -14.08 20.67 5.40
N GLY A 264 -13.91 21.79 4.68
CA GLY A 264 -13.44 23.09 5.14
C GLY A 264 -13.55 24.09 3.98
N ASP A 265 -14.79 24.43 3.63
CA ASP A 265 -15.24 25.35 2.57
C ASP A 265 -15.16 24.86 1.09
N PRO A 266 -16.30 24.57 0.43
CA PRO A 266 -16.35 24.21 -0.99
C PRO A 266 -15.99 25.37 -1.94
N ASP A 267 -15.85 26.60 -1.45
CA ASP A 267 -15.46 27.79 -2.24
C ASP A 267 -13.98 28.18 -2.11
N ALA A 268 -13.11 27.35 -1.50
CA ALA A 268 -11.68 27.63 -1.52
C ALA A 268 -11.15 27.51 -2.97
N PRO A 269 -10.72 28.61 -3.61
CA PRO A 269 -10.31 28.57 -5.00
C PRO A 269 -9.09 27.66 -5.15
N ALA A 270 -9.06 26.89 -6.26
CA ALA A 270 -8.00 25.94 -6.63
C ALA A 270 -6.59 26.58 -6.82
N ASP A 271 -6.42 27.85 -6.45
CA ASP A 271 -5.22 28.67 -6.64
C ASP A 271 -4.77 29.42 -5.36
N ALA A 272 -5.14 28.95 -4.17
CA ALA A 272 -4.61 29.50 -2.93
C ALA A 272 -3.18 29.00 -2.67
N ALA A 273 -2.19 29.70 -3.23
CA ALA A 273 -0.81 29.67 -2.72
C ALA A 273 -0.80 29.86 -1.19
N PRO A 274 0.10 29.19 -0.44
CA PRO A 274 0.08 29.23 1.01
C PRO A 274 0.25 30.68 1.49
N VAL A 275 -0.72 31.17 2.26
CA VAL A 275 -0.64 32.47 2.92
C VAL A 275 0.52 32.41 3.91
N VAL A 276 1.66 32.97 3.52
CA VAL A 276 2.77 33.27 4.43
C VAL A 276 2.26 34.29 5.44
N ARG A 277 1.83 33.83 6.61
CA ARG A 277 1.60 34.72 7.75
C ARG A 277 2.96 35.19 8.25
N THR A 278 3.38 36.35 7.78
CA THR A 278 4.48 37.08 8.43
C THR A 278 3.95 37.64 9.75
N TRP A 279 4.39 37.03 10.86
CA TRP A 279 4.28 37.65 12.17
C TRP A 279 5.27 38.81 12.22
N ARG A 280 4.78 40.04 12.44
CA ARG A 280 5.60 41.13 12.97
C ARG A 280 4.84 41.78 14.12
N SER A 281 5.45 41.67 15.30
CA SER A 281 5.19 42.46 16.48
C SER A 281 5.72 43.89 16.29
N GLY A 282 4.98 44.87 16.81
CA GLY A 282 5.42 46.27 16.95
C GLY A 282 4.82 47.19 15.90
#